data_AF-A0A9X1YEN8-F1
#
_entry.id   AF-A0A9X1YEN8-F1
#
_cell.length_a   1.000
_cell.length_b   1.000
_cell.length_c   1.000
_cell.angle_alpha   90.00
_cell.angle_beta   90.00
_cell.angle_gamma   90.00
#
_symmetry.space_group_name_H-M   'P 1'
#
loop_
_entity.id
_entity.type
_entity.pdbx_description
1 polymer ?
#
loop_
_entity_poly.entity_id
_entity_poly.type
_entity_poly.pdbx_seq_one_letter_code
_entity_poly.pdbx_strand_id
1 'polypeptide(L)'
;IDEAMLLADRIVLMTSGPDARVAEIVENGLPRGRTRQDLHRLPGYYALRNHLLDFLVERPAGRPADPRHPPVRRIGDAPGTAMATGKSTGAGPLAACA
;
A
#
# COMPACT_ATOMS: atom_id res chain seq x y z
N ILE A 1 -5.59 14.23 -1.61
CA ILE A 1 -5.41 12.79 -1.29
C ILE A 1 -6.26 11.98 -2.26
N ASP A 2 -7.55 12.28 -2.30
CA ASP A 2 -8.52 11.60 -3.15
C ASP A 2 -8.18 11.69 -4.65
N GLU A 3 -7.51 12.75 -5.12
CA GLU A 3 -7.01 12.87 -6.49
C GLU A 3 -5.90 11.84 -6.79
N ALA A 4 -5.00 11.62 -5.83
CA ALA A 4 -3.94 10.62 -5.95
C ALA A 4 -4.54 9.21 -5.95
N MET A 5 -5.54 8.94 -5.11
CA MET A 5 -6.27 7.68 -5.12
C MET A 5 -7.07 7.46 -6.41
N LEU A 6 -7.57 8.53 -7.03
CA LEU A 6 -8.27 8.47 -8.31
C LEU A 6 -7.32 8.16 -9.47
N LEU A 7 -6.16 8.81 -9.52
CA LEU A 7 -5.28 8.78 -10.69
C LEU A 7 -4.15 7.74 -10.62
N ALA A 8 -3.64 7.43 -9.43
CA ALA A 8 -2.44 6.63 -9.28
C ALA A 8 -2.74 5.18 -8.91
N ASP A 9 -1.97 4.25 -9.48
CA ASP A 9 -1.93 2.85 -9.04
C ASP A 9 -0.95 2.65 -7.87
N ARG A 10 0.01 3.57 -7.69
CA ARG A 10 0.96 3.60 -6.58
C ARG A 10 1.15 5.02 -6.07
N ILE A 11 1.14 5.17 -4.75
CA ILE A 11 1.29 6.45 -4.05
C ILE A 11 2.58 6.37 -3.24
N VAL A 12 3.54 7.25 -3.57
CA VAL A 12 4.81 7.32 -2.85
C VAL A 12 4.67 8.32 -1.72
N LEU A 13 4.80 7.83 -0.49
CA LEU A 13 4.81 8.64 0.72
C LEU A 13 6.25 9.04 1.04
N MET A 14 6.44 10.30 1.40
CA MET A 14 7.76 10.88 1.69
C MET A 14 7.82 11.42 3.11
N THR A 15 9.01 11.39 3.71
CA THR A 15 9.26 12.07 4.99
C THR A 15 9.17 13.58 4.81
N SER A 16 8.85 14.30 5.89
CA SER A 16 8.83 15.76 5.90
C SER A 16 10.23 16.35 6.13
N GLY A 17 10.57 17.45 5.47
CA GLY A 17 11.79 18.24 5.75
C GLY A 17 12.73 18.44 4.55
N PRO A 18 13.86 19.15 4.75
CA PRO A 18 14.82 19.45 3.68
C PRO A 18 15.53 18.20 3.13
N ASP A 19 15.67 17.15 3.94
CA ASP A 19 16.20 15.84 3.56
C ASP A 19 15.07 14.82 3.32
N ALA A 20 13.99 15.22 2.64
CA ALA A 20 12.89 14.32 2.34
C ALA A 20 13.41 13.05 1.61
N ARG A 21 12.95 11.89 2.07
CA ARG A 21 13.24 10.57 1.50
C ARG A 21 11.93 9.84 1.28
N VAL A 22 11.96 8.79 0.45
CA VAL A 22 10.83 7.88 0.32
C VAL A 22 10.65 7.13 1.64
N ALA A 23 9.48 7.26 2.24
CA ALA A 23 9.13 6.60 3.49
C ALA A 23 8.46 5.24 3.22
N GLU A 24 7.48 5.23 2.32
CA GLU A 24 6.67 4.05 2.00
C GLU A 24 6.07 4.19 0.60
N ILE A 25 5.89 3.06 -0.10
CA ILE A 25 5.09 3.01 -1.32
C ILE A 25 3.78 2.30 -1.00
N VAL A 26 2.65 2.99 -1.22
CA VAL A 26 1.32 2.43 -1.05
C VAL A 26 0.78 1.99 -2.42
N GLU A 27 0.49 0.71 -2.59
CA GLU A 27 -0.21 0.18 -3.74
C GLU A 27 -1.72 0.36 -3.58
N ASN A 28 -2.32 0.98 -4.59
CA ASN A 28 -3.76 1.24 -4.63
C ASN A 28 -4.50 -0.03 -5.03
N GLY A 29 -5.20 -0.66 -4.08
CA GLY A 29 -6.03 -1.83 -4.31
C GLY A 29 -7.35 -1.55 -5.03
N LEU A 30 -7.71 -0.27 -5.25
CA LEU A 30 -8.99 0.11 -5.84
C LEU A 30 -9.06 -0.26 -7.34
N PRO A 31 -10.23 -0.64 -7.86
CA PRO A 31 -10.42 -0.92 -9.28
C PRO A 31 -10.11 0.32 -10.14
N ARG A 32 -9.60 0.10 -11.36
CA ARG A 32 -9.17 1.18 -12.28
C ARG A 32 -10.32 1.99 -12.89
N GLY A 33 -11.50 1.39 -13.07
CA GLY A 33 -12.69 2.05 -13.63
C GLY A 33 -13.40 2.98 -12.65
N ARG A 34 -12.64 3.80 -11.93
CA ARG A 34 -13.13 4.65 -10.82
C ARG A 34 -13.40 6.06 -11.30
N THR A 35 -14.48 6.66 -10.82
CA THR A 35 -14.85 8.06 -11.06
C THR A 35 -14.79 8.84 -9.74
N ARG A 36 -14.66 10.17 -9.81
CA ARG A 36 -14.70 11.03 -8.62
C ARG A 36 -15.99 10.82 -7.80
N GLN A 37 -17.09 10.54 -8.47
CA GLN A 37 -18.41 10.37 -7.86
C GLN A 37 -18.57 9.01 -7.18
N ASP A 38 -17.94 7.96 -7.70
CA ASP A 38 -18.11 6.59 -7.18
C ASP A 38 -16.98 6.14 -6.25
N LEU A 39 -15.88 6.91 -6.19
CA LEU A 39 -14.68 6.55 -5.43
C LEU A 39 -14.97 6.19 -3.96
N HIS A 40 -15.85 6.96 -3.31
CA HIS A 40 -16.22 6.76 -1.90
C HIS A 40 -17.06 5.50 -1.65
N ARG A 41 -17.64 4.91 -2.70
CA ARG A 41 -18.46 3.69 -2.63
C ARG A 41 -17.62 2.42 -2.79
N LEU A 42 -16.36 2.55 -3.21
CA LEU A 42 -15.51 1.41 -3.50
C LEU A 42 -15.06 0.71 -2.21
N PRO A 43 -15.03 -0.64 -2.21
CA PRO A 43 -14.47 -1.40 -1.10
C PRO A 43 -12.99 -1.06 -0.95
N GLY A 44 -12.56 -0.75 0.28
CA GLY A 44 -11.18 -0.37 0.58
C GLY A 44 -10.88 1.12 0.50
N TYR A 45 -11.81 1.96 0.01
CA TYR A 45 -11.60 3.41 -0.09
C TYR A 45 -11.24 4.04 1.26
N TYR A 46 -12.05 3.79 2.29
CA TYR A 46 -11.83 4.37 3.62
C TYR A 46 -10.55 3.85 4.27
N ALA A 47 -10.22 2.57 4.10
CA ALA A 47 -8.99 2.00 4.63
C ALA A 47 -7.74 2.65 4.00
N LEU A 48 -7.73 2.78 2.68
CA LEU A 48 -6.64 3.44 1.95
C LEU A 48 -6.54 4.92 2.33
N ARG A 49 -7.67 5.63 2.33
CA ARG A 49 -7.69 7.06 2.68
C ARG A 49 -7.21 7.30 4.11
N ASN A 50 -7.66 6.49 5.07
CA ASN A 50 -7.30 6.65 6.47
C ASN A 50 -5.80 6.42 6.66
N HIS A 51 -5.22 5.36 6.08
CA HIS A 51 -3.77 5.14 6.13
C HIS A 51 -2.97 6.32 5.59
N LEU A 52 -3.38 6.87 4.44
CA LEU A 52 -2.73 8.04 3.85
C LEU A 52 -2.87 9.28 4.75
N LEU A 53 -4.04 9.47 5.37
CA LEU A 53 -4.31 10.59 6.27
C LEU A 53 -3.49 10.46 7.56
N ASP A 54 -3.49 9.29 8.17
CA ASP A 54 -2.78 8.98 9.40
C ASP A 54 -1.27 9.23 9.22
N PHE A 55 -0.70 8.76 8.10
CA PHE A 55 0.70 9.04 7.75
C PHE A 55 1.01 10.55 7.67
N LEU A 56 0.11 11.33 7.07
CA LEU A 56 0.29 12.78 6.93
C LEU A 56 0.17 13.52 8.27
N VAL A 57 -0.69 13.04 9.17
CA VAL A 57 -0.90 13.61 10.50
C VAL A 57 0.27 13.27 11.43
N GLU A 58 0.73 12.02 11.43
CA GLU A 58 1.88 11.56 12.23
C GLU A 58 3.18 12.25 11.81
N ARG A 59 3.24 12.72 10.55
CA ARG A 59 4.30 13.56 10.00
C ARG A 59 5.70 13.02 10.34
N PRO A 60 6.04 11.80 9.87
CA PRO A 60 7.26 11.12 10.29
C PRO A 60 8.50 11.97 10.02
N ALA A 61 9.12 12.43 11.10
CA ALA A 61 10.41 13.09 11.11
C ALA A 61 11.49 12.01 11.22
N GLY A 62 12.00 11.54 10.08
CA GLY A 62 13.26 10.82 10.01
C GLY A 62 13.35 9.47 10.74
N ARG A 63 13.15 8.39 9.99
CA ARG A 63 14.08 7.25 9.97
C ARG A 63 14.16 6.78 8.52
N PRO A 64 15.34 6.74 7.88
CA PRO A 64 15.41 6.40 6.48
C PRO A 64 15.04 4.92 6.29
N ALA A 65 13.96 4.66 5.56
CA ALA A 65 13.89 3.44 4.78
C ALA A 65 15.04 3.48 3.76
N ASP A 66 15.63 2.31 3.42
CA ASP A 66 16.64 2.27 2.36
C ASP A 66 16.04 2.91 1.10
N PRO A 67 16.63 4.01 0.59
CA PRO A 67 16.11 4.69 -0.59
C PRO A 67 16.00 3.77 -1.81
N ARG A 68 16.78 2.68 -1.84
CA ARG A 68 16.76 1.68 -2.91
C ARG A 68 15.66 0.64 -2.75
N HIS A 69 15.15 0.43 -1.54
CA HIS A 69 14.13 -0.56 -1.23
C HIS A 69 13.12 -0.03 -0.20
N PRO A 70 12.26 0.92 -0.58
CA PRO A 70 11.19 1.37 0.29
C PRO A 70 10.19 0.24 0.56
N PRO A 71 9.60 0.18 1.76
CA PRO A 71 8.56 -0.79 2.06
C PRO A 71 7.34 -0.54 1.16
N VAL A 72 6.83 -1.61 0.56
CA VAL A 72 5.61 -1.57 -0.27
C VAL A 72 4.46 -2.11 0.55
N ARG A 73 3.39 -1.32 0.70
CA ARG A 73 2.15 -1.73 1.36
C ARG A 73 0.99 -1.72 0.40
N ARG A 74 0.26 -2.83 0.32
CA ARG A 74 -0.99 -2.91 -0.42
C ARG A 74 -2.15 -2.70 0.54
N ILE A 75 -3.00 -1.71 0.25
CA ILE A 75 -4.15 -1.37 1.11
C ILE A 75 -5.43 -1.39 0.29
N GLY A 76 -6.46 -1.96 0.89
CA GLY A 76 -7.80 -1.97 0.31
C GLY A 76 -8.02 -3.09 -0.71
N ASP A 77 -7.41 -4.26 -0.50
CA ASP A 77 -7.78 -5.47 -1.26
C ASP A 77 -9.28 -5.72 -1.07
N ALA A 78 -10.06 -5.42 -2.10
CA ALA A 78 -11.45 -5.85 -2.16
C ALA A 78 -11.46 -7.39 -2.11
N PRO A 79 -12.28 -8.04 -1.26
CA PRO A 79 -12.45 -9.48 -1.30
C PRO A 79 -13.10 -9.84 -2.65
N GLY A 80 -12.29 -10.10 -3.68
CA GLY A 80 -12.80 -10.41 -5.02
C GLY A 80 -11.80 -10.36 -6.19
N THR A 81 -10.67 -9.66 -6.08
CA THR A 81 -9.68 -9.57 -7.18
C THR A 81 -8.40 -10.36 -6.90
N ALA A 82 -8.48 -11.39 -6.05
CA ALA A 82 -7.45 -12.42 -5.97
C ALA A 82 -7.62 -13.38 -7.16
N MET A 83 -7.21 -12.97 -8.36
CA MET A 83 -7.02 -13.88 -9.48
C MET A 83 -5.56 -14.34 -9.51
N ALA A 84 -5.39 -15.59 -9.05
CA ALA A 84 -4.36 -16.57 -9.40
C ALA A 84 -2.96 -16.08 -9.80
N THR A 85 -1.96 -16.36 -8.97
CA THR A 85 -0.64 -16.83 -9.45
C THR A 85 -0.03 -17.80 -8.45
N GLY A 86 0.16 -19.04 -8.91
CA GLY A 86 1.33 -19.86 -8.58
C GLY A 86 1.37 -20.54 -7.21
N LYS A 87 0.77 -21.73 -7.14
CA LYS A 87 1.19 -22.79 -6.21
C LYS A 87 2.67 -23.07 -6.46
N SER A 88 3.57 -22.64 -5.58
CA SER A 88 4.96 -23.14 -5.58
C SER A 88 5.00 -24.46 -4.84
N THR A 89 5.40 -25.47 -5.61
CA THR A 89 5.58 -26.86 -5.25
C THR A 89 6.81 -27.02 -4.36
N GLY A 90 6.64 -27.72 -3.23
CA GLY A 90 7.56 -28.66 -2.58
C GLY A 90 9.07 -28.40 -2.46
N ALA A 91 9.56 -28.46 -1.21
CA ALA A 91 10.64 -29.37 -0.77
C ALA A 91 10.79 -29.28 0.77
N GLY A 92 10.69 -30.40 1.49
CA GLY A 92 10.80 -30.52 2.96
C GLY A 92 12.25 -30.52 3.47
N PRO A 93 12.61 -31.21 4.59
CA PRO A 93 11.77 -31.90 5.57
C PRO A 93 12.11 -31.60 7.07
N LEU A 94 11.20 -32.03 7.95
CA LEU A 94 11.40 -32.61 9.30
C LEU A 94 12.48 -32.03 10.24
N ALA A 95 12.03 -31.37 11.31
CA ALA A 95 12.71 -31.38 12.61
C ALA A 95 11.66 -31.46 13.73
N ALA A 96 11.37 -32.69 14.15
CA ALA A 96 10.70 -33.01 15.41
C ALA A 96 11.63 -33.97 16.17
N CYS A 97 12.14 -33.52 17.32
CA CYS A 97 12.73 -34.31 18.41
C CYS A 97 12.23 -33.57 19.66
N ALA A 98 11.27 -34.13 20.42
CA ALA A 98 11.44 -35.22 21.39
C ALA A 98 12.37 -34.81 22.53
#